data_AF-A0A139TR40-F1
#
_entry.id   AF-A0A139TR40-F1
#
_cell.length_a   1.000
_cell.length_b   1.000
_cell.length_c   1.000
_cell.angle_alpha   90.00
_cell.angle_beta   90.00
_cell.angle_gamma   90.00
#
_symmetry.space_group_name_H-M   'P 1'
#
loop_
_entity.id
_entity.type
_entity.pdbx_description
1 polymer ?
#
loop_
_entity_poly.entity_id
_entity_poly.type
_entity_poly.pdbx_seq_one_letter_code
_entity_poly.pdbx_strand_id
1 'polypeptide(L)'
;MERTPLLTGLELSILLYLHGDFERSDEEIMAECRGIEQESVRHAVRGLAGKEFIIRTKEEEFLLRSDCWLITYAGRQALKQWVSAAAPARRSSRTRAHASA
;
A
#
# COMPACT_ATOMS: atom_id res chain seq x y z
N MET A 1 0.35 15.00 -13.15
CA MET A 1 1.52 14.59 -12.35
C MET A 1 0.99 14.09 -11.03
N GLU A 2 0.66 12.80 -10.94
CA GLU A 2 0.26 12.21 -9.66
C GLU A 2 1.52 12.09 -8.80
N ARG A 3 1.58 12.86 -7.71
CA ARG A 3 2.67 12.75 -6.72
C ARG A 3 2.57 11.38 -6.08
N THR A 4 3.67 10.63 -6.03
CA THR A 4 3.72 9.37 -5.30
C THR A 4 3.28 9.61 -3.85
N PRO A 5 2.29 8.88 -3.33
CA PRO A 5 1.79 9.09 -1.98
C PRO A 5 2.91 8.81 -0.97
N LEU A 6 3.01 9.68 0.03
CA LEU A 6 3.95 9.52 1.14
C LEU A 6 3.45 8.41 2.06
N LEU A 7 4.06 7.24 1.92
CA LEU A 7 3.85 6.07 2.76
C LEU A 7 5.13 5.78 3.52
N THR A 8 5.01 5.55 4.83
CA THR A 8 6.09 4.94 5.61
C THR A 8 6.29 3.49 5.18
N GLY A 9 7.45 2.90 5.51
CA GLY A 9 7.70 1.48 5.24
C GLY A 9 6.63 0.58 5.87
N LEU A 10 6.17 0.89 7.08
CA LEU A 10 5.13 0.12 7.77
C LEU A 10 3.76 0.26 7.10
N GLU A 11 3.36 1.47 6.71
CA GLU A 11 2.11 1.70 5.96
C GLU A 11 2.12 0.97 4.62
N LEU A 12 3.25 0.96 3.92
CA LEU A 12 3.41 0.21 2.67
C LEU A 12 3.29 -1.30 2.89
N SER A 13 3.95 -1.84 3.92
CA SER A 13 3.86 -3.28 4.25
C SER A 13 2.43 -3.71 4.58
N ILE A 14 1.70 -2.91 5.37
CA ILE A 14 0.29 -3.18 5.69
C ILE A 14 -0.58 -3.12 4.43
N LEU A 15 -0.37 -2.13 3.54
CA LEU A 15 -1.09 -2.06 2.27
C LEU A 15 -0.81 -3.26 1.36
N LEU A 16 0.44 -3.72 1.28
CA LEU A 16 0.80 -4.91 0.53
C LEU A 16 0.14 -6.17 1.10
N TYR A 17 0.07 -6.28 2.42
CA TYR A 17 -0.62 -7.39 3.09
C TYR A 17 -2.12 -7.43 2.74
N LEU A 18 -2.77 -6.26 2.75
CA LEU A 18 -4.20 -6.13 2.39
C LEU A 18 -4.46 -6.25 0.88
N HIS A 19 -3.44 -6.12 0.03
CA HIS A 19 -3.58 -6.29 -1.42
C HIS A 19 -3.82 -7.76 -1.83
N GLY A 20 -3.50 -8.74 -0.97
CA GLY A 20 -3.65 -10.18 -1.25
C GLY A 20 -5.08 -10.72 -1.31
N ASP A 21 -6.07 -9.87 -1.60
CA ASP A 21 -7.49 -10.17 -1.85
C ASP A 21 -8.37 -10.68 -0.69
N PHE A 22 -8.15 -10.22 0.56
CA PHE A 22 -9.10 -10.45 1.66
C PHE A 22 -9.06 -9.32 2.71
N GLU A 23 -10.17 -9.12 3.42
CA GLU A 23 -10.23 -8.31 4.61
C GLU A 23 -9.45 -8.94 5.78
N ARG A 24 -8.82 -8.11 6.62
CA ARG A 24 -8.00 -8.54 7.75
C ARG A 24 -8.43 -7.85 9.03
N SER A 25 -8.58 -8.61 10.11
CA SER A 25 -8.83 -8.00 11.42
C SER A 25 -7.60 -7.28 11.95
N ASP A 26 -7.78 -6.46 12.99
CA ASP A 26 -6.68 -5.81 13.69
C ASP A 26 -5.66 -6.85 14.20
N GLU A 27 -6.12 -8.00 14.71
CA GLU A 27 -5.26 -9.09 15.21
C GLU A 27 -4.42 -9.71 14.09
N GLU A 28 -4.99 -9.90 12.89
CA GLU A 28 -4.24 -10.43 11.75
C GLU A 28 -3.16 -9.44 11.30
N ILE A 29 -3.48 -8.14 11.24
CA ILE A 29 -2.50 -7.10 10.91
C ILE A 29 -1.39 -7.04 11.98
N MET A 30 -1.74 -7.16 13.26
CA MET A 30 -0.77 -7.21 14.36
C MET A 30 0.12 -8.46 14.27
N ALA A 31 -0.46 -9.60 13.90
CA ALA A 31 0.26 -10.85 13.72
C ALA A 31 1.16 -10.85 12.48
N GLU A 32 0.83 -10.08 11.44
CA GLU A 32 1.71 -9.85 10.29
C GLU A 32 2.88 -8.94 10.70
N CYS A 33 2.62 -7.89 11.47
CA CYS A 33 3.61 -6.92 11.93
C CYS A 33 4.40 -7.37 13.17
N ARG A 34 4.62 -8.69 13.34
CA ARG A 34 5.34 -9.22 14.52
C ARG A 34 6.70 -8.56 14.68
N GLY A 35 7.01 -8.14 15.91
CA GLY A 35 8.26 -7.46 16.24
C GLY A 35 8.21 -5.93 16.07
N ILE A 36 7.10 -5.38 15.58
CA ILE A 36 6.82 -3.94 15.61
C ILE A 36 5.96 -3.61 16.84
N GLU A 37 6.18 -2.44 17.43
CA GLU A 37 5.36 -1.95 18.54
C GLU A 37 3.89 -1.82 18.12
N GLN A 38 2.97 -2.34 18.92
CA GLN A 38 1.53 -2.31 18.62
C GLN A 38 1.01 -0.89 18.37
N GLU A 39 1.46 0.12 19.12
CA GLU A 39 1.00 1.49 18.89
C GLU A 39 1.48 2.03 17.55
N SER A 40 2.69 1.67 17.11
CA SER A 40 3.19 2.01 15.78
C SER A 40 2.34 1.38 14.68
N VAL A 41 1.89 0.13 14.87
CA VAL A 41 0.96 -0.55 13.94
C VAL A 41 -0.40 0.15 13.93
N ARG A 42 -0.99 0.45 15.11
CA ARG A 42 -2.25 1.20 15.21
C ARG A 42 -2.16 2.57 14.53
N HIS A 43 -1.06 3.27 14.73
CA HIS A 43 -0.82 4.57 14.10
C HIS A 43 -0.75 4.45 12.58
N ALA A 44 -0.05 3.44 12.04
CA ALA A 44 0.00 3.19 10.61
C ALA A 44 -1.38 2.85 10.02
N VAL A 45 -2.16 1.99 10.70
CA VAL A 45 -3.55 1.67 10.29
C VAL A 45 -4.41 2.94 10.27
N ARG A 46 -4.36 3.76 11.32
CA ARG A 46 -5.06 5.07 11.36
C ARG A 46 -4.61 6.00 10.24
N GLY A 47 -3.31 6.04 9.94
CA GLY A 47 -2.75 6.84 8.85
C GLY A 47 -3.26 6.40 7.47
N LEU A 48 -3.33 5.09 7.23
CA LEU A 48 -3.89 4.52 6.00
C LEU A 48 -5.39 4.79 5.88
N ALA A 49 -6.15 4.64 6.97
CA ALA A 49 -7.57 4.92 7.00
C ALA A 49 -7.86 6.42 6.77
N GLY A 50 -7.07 7.31 7.39
CA GLY A 50 -7.17 8.76 7.19
C GLY A 50 -6.82 9.23 5.76
N LYS A 51 -6.06 8.43 5.01
CA LYS A 51 -5.78 8.63 3.58
C LYS A 51 -6.79 7.93 2.67
N GLU A 52 -7.80 7.27 3.24
CA GLU A 52 -8.81 6.48 2.52
C GLU A 52 -8.21 5.32 1.71
N PHE A 53 -7.00 4.86 2.05
CA PHE A 53 -6.35 3.74 1.37
C PHE A 53 -6.87 2.38 1.87
N ILE A 54 -7.40 2.36 3.08
CA ILE A 54 -8.09 1.22 3.66
C ILE A 54 -9.42 1.69 4.26
N ILE A 55 -10.40 0.79 4.33
CA ILE A 55 -11.70 1.02 4.96
C ILE A 55 -12.02 -0.12 5.92
N ARG A 56 -12.72 0.18 7.01
CA ARG A 56 -13.21 -0.82 7.94
C ARG A 56 -14.59 -1.31 7.49
N THR A 57 -14.75 -2.62 7.36
CA THR A 57 -16.00 -3.26 6.97
C THR A 57 -17.05 -3.10 8.05
N LYS A 58 -18.30 -2.90 7.63
CA LYS A 58 -19.46 -2.83 8.53
C LYS A 58 -20.20 -4.17 8.51
N GLU A 59 -21.00 -4.41 9.53
CA GLU A 59 -21.71 -5.69 9.77
C GLU A 59 -22.66 -6.13 8.63
N GLU A 60 -22.99 -5.25 7.68
CA GLU A 60 -24.02 -5.50 6.64
C GLU A 60 -23.49 -5.52 5.19
N GLU A 61 -22.18 -5.45 4.95
CA GLU A 61 -21.63 -5.55 3.60
C GLU A 61 -21.46 -7.03 3.20
N PHE A 62 -22.36 -7.51 2.32
CA PHE A 62 -22.47 -8.89 1.86
C PHE A 62 -21.11 -9.59 1.62
N LEU A 63 -20.96 -10.79 2.22
CA LEU A 63 -19.81 -11.72 2.15
C LEU A 63 -18.50 -11.31 2.83
N LEU A 64 -18.39 -10.10 3.40
CA LEU A 64 -17.21 -9.66 4.14
C LEU A 64 -17.34 -9.96 5.63
N ARG A 65 -16.22 -10.29 6.28
CA ARG A 65 -16.12 -10.31 7.74
C ARG A 65 -16.35 -8.90 8.28
N SER A 66 -17.13 -8.77 9.33
CA SER A 66 -17.34 -7.51 10.03
C SER A 66 -16.07 -7.05 10.77
N ASP A 67 -15.95 -5.75 10.98
CA ASP A 67 -14.89 -5.12 11.77
C ASP A 67 -13.45 -5.37 11.27
N CYS A 68 -13.31 -5.70 9.99
CA CYS A 68 -12.04 -5.98 9.33
C CYS A 68 -11.62 -4.83 8.41
N TRP A 69 -10.34 -4.72 8.09
CA TRP A 69 -9.79 -3.74 7.16
C TRP A 69 -9.69 -4.32 5.76
N LEU A 70 -10.11 -3.53 4.77
CA LEU A 70 -10.03 -3.85 3.35
C LEU A 70 -9.28 -2.74 2.60
N ILE A 71 -8.46 -3.10 1.62
CA ILE A 71 -7.83 -2.12 0.73
C ILE A 71 -8.86 -1.51 -0.23
N THR A 72 -8.87 -0.18 -0.32
CA THR A 72 -9.75 0.56 -1.24
C THR A 72 -9.17 0.61 -2.64
N TYR A 73 -9.94 1.15 -3.59
CA TYR A 73 -9.40 1.47 -4.91
C TYR A 73 -8.25 2.47 -4.82
N ALA A 74 -8.36 3.51 -3.98
CA ALA A 74 -7.30 4.49 -3.78
C ALA A 74 -6.02 3.85 -3.24
N GLY A 75 -6.14 2.93 -2.27
CA GLY A 75 -5.00 2.15 -1.77
C GLY A 75 -4.32 1.30 -2.85
N ARG A 76 -5.12 0.64 -3.72
CA ARG A 76 -4.58 -0.11 -4.88
C ARG A 76 -3.84 0.80 -5.86
N GLN A 77 -4.34 2.00 -6.12
CA GLN A 77 -3.65 2.97 -7.00
C GLN A 77 -2.36 3.49 -6.35
N ALA A 78 -2.37 3.76 -5.05
CA ALA A 78 -1.18 4.16 -4.31
C ALA A 78 -0.06 3.12 -4.40
N LEU A 79 -0.39 1.83 -4.25
CA LEU A 79 0.56 0.74 -4.45
C LEU A 79 1.12 0.69 -5.88
N LYS A 80 0.26 0.82 -6.90
CA LYS A 80 0.70 0.84 -8.32
C LYS A 80 1.66 1.99 -8.60
N GLN A 81 1.36 3.19 -8.09
CA GLN A 81 2.22 4.36 -8.23
C GLN A 81 3.56 4.15 -7.52
N TRP A 82 3.54 3.57 -6.32
CA TRP A 82 4.76 3.26 -5.56
C TRP A 82 5.65 2.26 -6.31
N VAL A 83 5.08 1.15 -6.81
CA VAL A 83 5.81 0.15 -7.60
C VAL A 83 6.37 0.76 -8.89
N SER A 84 5.60 1.61 -9.55
CA SER A 84 6.04 2.28 -10.79
C SER A 84 7.18 3.27 -10.53
N ALA A 85 7.19 3.95 -9.38
CA ALA A 85 8.25 4.85 -8.98
C ALA A 85 9.51 4.11 -8.49
N ALA A 86 9.33 2.93 -7.88
CA ALA A 86 10.42 2.07 -7.41
C ALA A 86 11.06 1.23 -8.53
N ALA A 87 10.39 1.10 -9.68
CA ALA A 87 10.93 0.40 -10.83
C ALA A 87 12.25 1.07 -11.28
N PRO A 88 13.32 0.30 -11.53
CA PRO A 88 14.54 0.87 -12.09
C PRO A 88 14.16 1.54 -13.39
N ALA A 89 14.40 2.85 -13.50
CA ALA A 89 14.24 3.55 -14.76
C ALA A 89 15.07 2.76 -15.78
N ARG A 90 14.42 2.15 -16.77
CA ARG A 90 15.10 1.56 -17.92
C ARG A 90 15.88 2.71 -18.55
N ARG A 91 17.16 2.83 -18.18
CA ARG A 91 18.11 3.78 -18.75
C ARG A 91 18.28 3.36 -20.19
N SER A 92 17.42 3.90 -21.06
CA SER A 92 17.61 3.87 -22.50
C SER A 92 18.87 4.66 -22.78
N SER A 93 20.02 3.99 -22.68
CA SER A 93 21.29 4.42 -23.26
C SER A 93 21.10 4.43 -24.77
N ARG A 94 20.42 5.46 -25.28
CA ARG A 94 20.44 5.76 -26.71
C ARG A 94 21.79 6.43 -26.96
N THR A 95 22.83 5.62 -26.98
CA THR A 95 24.15 6.00 -27.47
C THR A 95 23.95 6.42 -28.92
N ARG A 96 23.96 7.72 -29.19
CA ARG A 96 24.14 8.21 -30.56
C ARG A 96 25.55 7.78 -30.98
N ALA A 97 25.65 6.67 -31.69
CA ALA A 97 26.85 6.33 -32.43
C ALA A 97 27.00 7.33 -33.60
N HIS A 98 28.12 8.07 -33.56
CA HIS A 98 28.84 8.80 -34.62
C HIS A 98 28.14 9.32 -35.88
N ALA A 99 28.45 10.57 -36.22
CA ALA A 99 29.16 10.87 -37.48
C ALA A 99 29.97 12.18 -37.29
N SER A 100 31.29 12.06 -37.23
CA SER A 100 32.22 13.19 -37.38
C SER A 100 32.52 13.31 -38.87
N ALA A 101 32.35 14.52 -39.42
CA ALA A 101 32.90 14.92 -40.71
C ALA A 101 34.22 15.65 -40.48
#